data_AF-A0A2E4K2D6-F1
#
_entry.id   AF-A0A2E4K2D6-F1
#
_cell.length_a   1.000
_cell.length_b   1.000
_cell.length_c   1.000
_cell.angle_alpha   90.00
_cell.angle_beta   90.00
_cell.angle_gamma   90.00
#
_symmetry.space_group_name_H-M   'P 1'
#
loop_
_entity.id
_entity.type
_entity.pdbx_description
1 polymer ?
#
loop_
_entity_poly.entity_id
_entity_poly.type
_entity_poly.pdbx_seq_one_letter_code
_entity_poly.pdbx_strand_id
1 'polypeptide(L)'
;MDALLLKRLLSEGRTEQAIVLSESLLDRARSIEERDHEMEAWLRMERALLGAIEGEHIGTELRWCVDRLAAASFGSPLHGLALLNLGAWHRNRGESMMALVTL
;
A
#
# COMPACT_ATOMS: atom_id res chain seq x y z
N MET A 1 6.47 10.20 -14.22
CA MET A 1 6.58 9.25 -15.34
C MET A 1 6.61 7.82 -14.82
N ASP A 2 7.41 7.54 -13.80
CA ASP A 2 7.64 6.17 -13.28
C ASP A 2 6.44 5.56 -12.54
N ALA A 3 5.63 6.37 -11.83
CA ALA A 3 4.40 5.88 -11.20
C ALA A 3 3.36 5.38 -12.24
N LEU A 4 3.31 5.97 -13.44
CA LEU A 4 2.45 5.49 -14.53
C LEU A 4 2.93 4.14 -15.08
N LEU A 5 4.26 3.98 -15.18
CA LEU A 5 4.84 2.69 -15.56
C LEU A 5 4.51 1.62 -14.52
N LEU A 6 4.62 1.92 -13.22
CA LEU A 6 4.24 0.98 -12.16
C LEU A 6 2.76 0.58 -12.28
N LYS A 7 1.84 1.53 -12.44
CA LYS A 7 0.41 1.25 -12.65
C LYS A 7 0.18 0.34 -13.87
N ARG A 8 0.91 0.57 -14.96
CA ARG A 8 0.85 -0.28 -16.16
C ARG A 8 1.32 -1.71 -15.86
N LEU A 9 2.46 -1.88 -15.19
CA LEU A 9 2.96 -3.21 -14.81
C LEU A 9 1.98 -3.97 -13.93
N LEU A 10 1.36 -3.28 -12.95
CA LEU A 10 0.30 -3.85 -12.11
C LEU A 10 -0.90 -4.30 -12.96
N SER A 11 -1.37 -3.47 -13.88
CA SER A 11 -2.50 -3.80 -14.76
C SER A 11 -2.21 -4.94 -15.75
N GLU A 12 -0.95 -5.12 -16.15
CA GLU A 12 -0.49 -6.20 -17.02
C GLU A 12 -0.17 -7.49 -16.23
N GLY A 13 -0.31 -7.49 -14.90
CA GLY A 13 0.05 -8.63 -14.04
C GLY A 13 1.55 -8.92 -13.96
N ARG A 14 2.41 -7.97 -14.33
CA ARG A 14 3.87 -8.10 -14.31
C ARG A 14 4.43 -7.83 -12.91
N THR A 15 4.04 -8.66 -11.95
CA THR A 15 4.27 -8.45 -10.52
C THR A 15 5.75 -8.38 -10.15
N GLU A 16 6.60 -9.26 -10.66
CA GLU A 16 8.05 -9.24 -10.37
C GLU A 16 8.69 -7.90 -10.73
N GLN A 17 8.35 -7.37 -11.91
CA GLN A 17 8.88 -6.08 -12.38
C GLN A 17 8.29 -4.91 -11.62
N ALA A 18 7.02 -5.01 -11.23
CA ALA A 18 6.37 -4.02 -10.37
C ALA A 18 7.05 -3.96 -8.99
N ILE A 19 7.43 -5.10 -8.41
CA ILE A 19 8.16 -5.16 -7.14
C ILE A 19 9.51 -4.44 -7.26
N VAL A 20 10.30 -4.77 -8.29
CA VAL A 20 11.61 -4.13 -8.52
C VAL A 20 11.47 -2.63 -8.73
N LEU A 21 10.54 -2.19 -9.59
CA LEU A 21 10.32 -0.76 -9.83
C LEU A 21 9.84 -0.02 -8.57
N SER A 22 8.93 -0.64 -7.80
CA SER A 22 8.37 -0.04 -6.59
C SER A 22 9.42 0.27 -5.51
N GLU A 23 10.51 -0.51 -5.45
CA GLU A 23 11.60 -0.29 -4.49
C GLU A 23 12.32 1.04 -4.76
N SER A 24 12.77 1.25 -6.00
CA SER A 24 13.41 2.51 -6.38
C SER A 24 12.49 3.72 -6.24
N LEU A 25 11.19 3.55 -6.50
CA LEU A 25 10.20 4.61 -6.30
C LEU A 25 10.00 4.91 -4.81
N LEU A 26 10.05 3.89 -3.95
CA LEU A 26 9.88 4.03 -2.52
C LEU A 26 11.06 4.78 -1.90
N ASP A 27 12.28 4.48 -2.33
CA ASP A 27 13.48 5.19 -1.89
C ASP A 27 13.41 6.68 -2.24
N ARG A 28 12.93 7.01 -3.44
CA ARG A 28 12.71 8.40 -3.86
C ARG A 28 11.61 9.08 -3.04
N ALA A 29 10.47 8.43 -2.85
CA ALA A 29 9.38 8.99 -2.04
C ALA A 29 9.77 9.25 -0.57
N ARG A 30 10.82 8.59 -0.07
CA ARG A 30 11.39 8.78 1.27
C ARG A 30 12.55 9.77 1.32
N SER A 31 13.12 10.14 0.18
CA SER A 31 14.26 11.06 0.10
C SER A 31 13.87 12.46 0.62
N ILE A 32 14.87 13.31 0.84
CA ILE A 32 14.62 14.68 1.31
C ILE A 32 14.11 15.54 0.13
N GLU A 33 14.58 15.22 -1.06
CA GLU A 33 14.39 15.97 -2.29
C GLU A 33 13.03 15.70 -2.94
N GLU A 34 12.56 14.45 -2.89
CA GLU A 34 11.35 13.96 -3.57
C GLU A 34 10.29 13.43 -2.60
N ARG A 35 10.35 13.84 -1.33
CA ARG A 35 9.47 13.36 -0.27
C ARG A 35 7.99 13.45 -0.66
N ASP A 36 7.31 12.30 -0.67
CA ASP A 36 5.88 12.21 -0.94
C ASP A 36 5.26 11.12 -0.07
N HIS A 37 4.49 11.54 0.93
CA HIS A 37 3.87 10.65 1.91
C HIS A 37 2.69 9.84 1.35
N GLU A 38 1.99 10.37 0.34
CA GLU A 38 0.89 9.66 -0.30
C GLU A 38 1.45 8.57 -1.22
N MET A 39 2.48 8.91 -2.01
CA MET A 39 3.21 7.95 -2.84
C MET A 39 3.88 6.86 -1.99
N GLU A 40 4.50 7.23 -0.87
CA GLU A 40 5.09 6.26 0.06
C GLU A 40 4.05 5.24 0.56
N ALA A 41 2.89 5.72 1.02
CA ALA A 41 1.83 4.86 1.51
C ALA A 41 1.26 3.96 0.42
N TRP A 42 1.04 4.48 -0.79
CA TRP A 42 0.63 3.68 -1.93
C TRP A 42 1.65 2.57 -2.26
N LEU A 43 2.94 2.92 -2.36
CA LEU A 43 4.00 1.96 -2.70
C LEU A 43 4.15 0.86 -1.65
N ARG A 44 4.10 1.20 -0.36
CA ARG A 44 4.14 0.21 0.73
C ARG A 44 2.94 -0.72 0.70
N MET A 45 1.75 -0.17 0.44
CA MET A 45 0.53 -0.96 0.29
C MET A 45 0.62 -1.94 -0.89
N GLU A 46 1.01 -1.48 -2.09
CA GLU A 46 1.16 -2.35 -3.26
C GLU A 46 2.20 -3.46 -3.01
N ARG A 47 3.34 -3.12 -2.40
CA ARG A 47 4.38 -4.10 -2.04
C ARG A 47 3.86 -5.17 -1.07
N ALA A 48 3.06 -4.79 -0.09
CA ALA A 48 2.44 -5.73 0.84
C ALA A 48 1.48 -6.69 0.11
N LEU A 49 0.67 -6.16 -0.81
CA LEU A 49 -0.30 -6.96 -1.59
C LEU A 49 0.37 -7.89 -2.60
N LEU A 50 1.50 -7.48 -3.17
CA LEU A 50 2.28 -8.28 -4.12
C LEU A 50 3.15 -9.37 -3.45
N GLY A 51 3.19 -9.42 -2.11
CA GLY A 51 4.05 -10.37 -1.38
C GLY A 51 5.53 -9.99 -1.41
N ALA A 52 5.87 -8.71 -1.58
CA ALA A 52 7.24 -8.22 -1.53
C ALA A 52 7.79 -8.05 -0.09
N ILE A 53 6.97 -8.35 0.91
CA ILE A 53 7.33 -8.36 2.33
C ILE A 53 6.90 -9.70 2.93
N GLU A 54 7.48 -10.05 4.07
CA GLU A 54 7.14 -11.26 4.80
C GLU A 54 5.67 -11.27 5.24
N GLY A 55 5.01 -12.43 5.12
CA GLY A 55 3.56 -12.57 5.34
C GLY A 55 3.07 -12.12 6.71
N GLU A 56 3.90 -12.27 7.76
CA GLU A 56 3.56 -11.85 9.13
C GLU A 56 3.46 -10.33 9.27
N HIS A 57 4.14 -9.57 8.41
CA HIS A 57 4.17 -8.11 8.45
C HIS A 57 3.07 -7.44 7.64
N ILE A 58 2.34 -8.19 6.79
CA ILE A 58 1.32 -7.62 5.88
C ILE A 58 0.25 -6.84 6.64
N GLY A 59 -0.31 -7.42 7.72
CA GLY A 59 -1.37 -6.76 8.49
C GLY A 59 -0.93 -5.44 9.12
N THR A 60 0.25 -5.46 9.75
CA THR A 60 0.89 -4.25 10.33
C THR A 60 1.14 -3.20 9.27
N GLU A 61 1.55 -3.61 8.07
CA GLU A 61 1.89 -2.69 7.01
C GLU A 61 0.67 -2.06 6.34
N LEU A 62 -0.39 -2.83 6.14
CA LEU A 62 -1.67 -2.31 5.70
C LEU A 62 -2.27 -1.34 6.73
N ARG A 63 -2.15 -1.65 8.04
CA ARG A 63 -2.54 -0.73 9.12
C ARG A 63 -1.75 0.59 9.04
N TRP A 64 -0.44 0.52 8.88
CA TRP A 64 0.39 1.71 8.73
C TRP A 64 -0.07 2.58 7.54
N CYS A 65 -0.39 1.95 6.41
CA CYS A 65 -0.88 2.68 5.22
C CYS A 65 -2.20 3.40 5.49
N VAL A 66 -3.14 2.76 6.19
CA VAL A 66 -4.41 3.39 6.61
C VAL A 66 -4.13 4.61 7.48
N ASP A 67 -3.36 4.46 8.55
CA ASP A 67 -3.10 5.55 9.50
C ASP A 67 -2.36 6.71 8.83
N ARG A 68 -1.39 6.40 7.96
CA ARG A 68 -0.65 7.39 7.19
C ARG A 68 -1.55 8.16 6.23
N LEU A 69 -2.44 7.48 5.51
CA LEU A 69 -3.35 8.10 4.55
C LEU A 69 -4.48 8.86 5.24
N ALA A 70 -4.92 8.43 6.42
CA ALA A 70 -5.83 9.20 7.27
C ALA A 70 -5.19 10.54 7.69
N ALA A 71 -3.89 10.54 8.04
CA ALA A 71 -3.18 11.76 8.41
C ALA A 71 -2.85 12.66 7.21
N ALA A 72 -2.50 12.08 6.05
CA ALA A 72 -2.06 12.84 4.88
C ALA A 72 -3.20 13.28 3.95
N SER A 73 -4.21 12.43 3.77
CA SER A 73 -5.24 12.58 2.72
C SER A 73 -6.59 11.96 3.16
N PHE A 74 -7.10 12.36 4.33
CA PHE A 74 -8.31 11.77 4.89
C PHE A 74 -9.49 11.76 3.89
N GLY A 75 -10.14 10.60 3.77
CA GLY A 75 -11.31 10.42 2.89
C GLY A 75 -10.99 10.38 1.39
N SER A 76 -9.72 10.39 1.00
CA SER A 76 -9.32 10.22 -0.40
C SER A 76 -9.66 8.81 -0.93
N PRO A 77 -9.76 8.62 -2.26
CA PRO A 77 -9.92 7.28 -2.83
C PRO A 77 -8.81 6.31 -2.40
N LEU A 78 -7.58 6.79 -2.25
CA LEU A 78 -6.45 5.98 -1.81
C LEU A 78 -6.59 5.56 -0.34
N HIS A 79 -7.06 6.46 0.53
CA HIS A 79 -7.40 6.11 1.91
C HIS A 79 -8.51 5.04 1.96
N GLY A 80 -9.54 5.18 1.13
CA GLY A 80 -10.60 4.17 0.99
C GLY A 80 -10.06 2.81 0.53
N LEU A 81 -9.15 2.77 -0.45
CA LEU A 81 -8.51 1.54 -0.91
C LEU A 81 -7.68 0.88 0.21
N ALA A 82 -6.95 1.65 1.01
CA ALA A 82 -6.19 1.13 2.14
C ALA A 82 -7.09 0.47 3.19
N LEU A 83 -8.23 1.09 3.52
CA LEU A 83 -9.23 0.52 4.42
C LEU A 83 -9.78 -0.80 3.88
N LEU A 84 -10.11 -0.86 2.59
CA LEU A 84 -10.62 -2.07 1.95
C LEU A 84 -9.58 -3.20 1.96
N ASN A 85 -8.32 -2.89 1.66
CA ASN A 85 -7.24 -3.87 1.66
C ASN A 85 -6.99 -4.44 3.06
N LEU A 86 -6.96 -3.59 4.08
CA LEU A 86 -6.82 -4.02 5.48
C LEU A 86 -8.02 -4.84 5.96
N GLY A 87 -9.24 -4.42 5.61
CA GLY A 87 -10.45 -5.17 5.92
C GLY A 87 -10.49 -6.54 5.25
N ALA A 88 -10.07 -6.62 3.99
CA ALA A 88 -9.93 -7.88 3.26
C ALA A 88 -8.89 -8.81 3.91
N TRP A 89 -7.76 -8.25 4.35
CA TRP A 89 -6.73 -9.02 5.07
C TRP A 89 -7.27 -9.63 6.37
N HIS A 90 -7.94 -8.84 7.22
CA HIS A 90 -8.57 -9.34 8.44
C HIS A 90 -9.62 -10.42 8.15
N ARG A 91 -10.48 -10.19 7.14
CA ARG A 91 -11.50 -11.16 6.71
C ARG A 91 -10.88 -12.48 6.26
N ASN A 92 -9.79 -12.45 5.50
CA ASN A 92 -9.10 -13.65 5.02
C ASN A 92 -8.47 -14.48 6.16
N ARG A 93 -8.29 -13.88 7.34
CA ARG A 93 -7.80 -14.55 8.56
C ARG A 93 -8.91 -14.97 9.53
N GLY A 94 -10.18 -14.77 9.17
CA GLY A 94 -11.32 -15.03 10.04
C GLY A 94 -11.54 -13.96 11.12
N GLU A 95 -10.84 -12.82 11.04
CA GLU A 95 -10.90 -11.71 12.00
C GLU A 95 -12.02 -10.72 11.62
N SER A 96 -13.24 -11.23 11.40
CA SER A 96 -14.35 -10.46 10.82
C SER A 96 -14.73 -9.18 11.60
N MET A 97 -14.56 -9.17 12.93
CA MET A 97 -14.79 -7.97 13.73
C MET A 97 -13.78 -6.87 13.38
N MET A 98 -12.49 -7.22 13.24
CA MET A 98 -11.43 -6.27 12.88
C MET A 98 -11.58 -5.76 11.44
N ALA A 99 -12.22 -6.54 10.56
CA ALA A 99 -12.54 -6.13 9.20
C ALA A 99 -13.63 -5.04 9.13
N LEU A 100 -14.48 -4.93 10.17
CA LEU A 100 -15.61 -3.99 10.23
C LEU A 100 -15.35 -2.79 11.15
N VAL A 101 -14.41 -2.91 12.09
CA VAL A 101 -14.02 -1.80 12.95
C VAL A 101 -13.12 -0.86 12.16
N THR A 102 -13.72 0.21 11.63
CA THR A 102 -13.01 1.40 11.17
C THR A 102 -12.80 2.32 12.38
N LEU A 103 -11.57 2.37 12.90
CA LEU A 103 -11.12 3.38 13.86
C LEU A 103 -10.92 4.73 13.16
#